data_AF-A0A0G1YLW5-F1
#
_entry.id   AF-A0A0G1YLW5-F1
#
_cell.length_a   1.000
_cell.length_b   1.000
_cell.length_c   1.000
_cell.angle_alpha   90.00
_cell.angle_beta   90.00
_cell.angle_gamma   90.00
#
_symmetry.space_group_name_H-M   'P 1'
#
loop_
_entity.id
_entity.type
_entity.pdbx_description
1 polymer ?
#
loop_
_entity_poly.entity_id
_entity_poly.type
_entity_poly.pdbx_seq_one_letter_code
_entity_poly.pdbx_strand_id
1 'polypeptide(L)'
;METRHIQLERFSPMVITAGFAVVMLVGTLAWQTTRPWRKSTGEIRVAVTEQTKNSNNDIRWQRALEEGSVSGGVGGNVLNDPDGLSNIADNVLGTLVGSYVAMKEDGTYTPAQGNRVAETVSSELRANISYRTYGANDVKTDPDLPAGVSAQAGVSLARMLVYRSDLRIALEPLLENQSYELDIFASYIDTGDKTHLVELQRAAEGYHTAIEKVLQVVAPKNALTYQLDILNALSEFEMVLEKMAMYADDPYAAAALLRTFSGAETNILTSFDALAGYFRSYTRT
;
A
#
# COMPACT_ATOMS: atom_id res chain seq x y z
N MET A 1 -17.88 41.98 -40.22
CA MET A 1 -16.46 42.33 -40.05
C MET A 1 -16.21 42.38 -38.56
N GLU A 2 -16.07 41.20 -37.97
CA GLU A 2 -14.80 40.54 -37.59
C GLU A 2 -14.42 40.91 -36.15
N THR A 3 -14.99 40.14 -35.22
CA THR A 3 -14.60 40.02 -33.82
C THR A 3 -13.39 39.09 -33.74
N ARG A 4 -12.26 39.59 -33.23
CA ARG A 4 -11.15 38.75 -32.74
C ARG A 4 -11.04 38.91 -31.24
N HIS A 5 -11.44 37.86 -30.52
CA HIS A 5 -11.11 37.65 -29.13
C HIS A 5 -9.67 37.13 -29.05
N ILE A 6 -8.81 37.84 -28.33
CA ILE A 6 -7.54 37.29 -27.83
C ILE A 6 -7.81 36.88 -26.39
N GLN A 7 -7.76 35.56 -26.16
CA GLN A 7 -7.70 34.94 -24.84
C GLN A 7 -6.36 35.31 -24.20
N LEU A 8 -6.40 35.97 -23.04
CA LEU A 8 -5.25 36.10 -22.15
C LEU A 8 -5.56 35.24 -20.92
N GLU A 9 -4.80 34.16 -20.82
CA GLU A 9 -4.81 33.18 -19.75
C GLU A 9 -4.75 33.87 -18.38
N ARG A 10 -5.75 33.58 -17.56
CA ARG A 10 -5.70 33.79 -16.12
C ARG A 10 -4.69 32.80 -15.54
N PHE A 11 -3.48 33.26 -15.24
CA PHE A 11 -2.67 32.61 -14.22
C PHE A 11 -3.38 32.77 -12.87
N SER A 12 -4.10 31.73 -12.47
CA SER A 12 -4.80 31.65 -11.18
C SER A 12 -3.84 31.09 -10.11
N PRO A 13 -3.92 31.58 -8.85
CA PRO A 13 -2.95 31.35 -7.78
C PRO A 13 -3.10 29.97 -7.10
N MET A 14 -2.99 28.89 -7.88
CA MET A 14 -3.10 27.49 -7.40
C MET A 14 -1.78 26.71 -7.51
N VAL A 15 -0.64 27.41 -7.54
CA VAL A 15 0.71 26.80 -7.46
C VAL A 15 1.33 26.95 -6.06
N ILE A 16 0.67 27.66 -5.14
CA ILE A 16 1.19 27.92 -3.77
C ILE A 16 0.50 27.03 -2.71
N THR A 17 -0.50 26.23 -3.08
CA THR A 17 -1.28 25.39 -2.13
C THR A 17 -0.92 23.91 -2.10
N ALA A 18 0.05 23.45 -2.90
CA ALA A 18 0.71 22.16 -2.66
C ALA A 18 1.80 22.27 -1.55
N GLY A 19 2.24 23.50 -1.23
CA GLY A 19 3.22 23.79 -0.17
C GLY A 19 2.65 23.92 1.25
N PHE A 20 1.33 23.83 1.45
CA PHE A 20 0.70 23.98 2.77
C PHE A 20 0.19 22.68 3.41
N ALA A 21 0.31 21.53 2.72
CA ALA A 21 0.02 20.22 3.32
C ALA A 21 1.00 19.84 4.47
N VAL A 22 2.14 20.53 4.58
CA VAL A 22 3.17 20.31 5.61
C VAL A 22 2.88 21.03 6.94
N VAL A 23 1.92 21.97 7.03
CA VAL A 23 1.71 22.76 8.27
C VAL A 23 0.35 22.52 8.95
N MET A 24 -0.67 21.94 8.29
CA MET A 24 -1.99 21.73 8.91
C MET A 24 -2.40 20.27 9.19
N LEU A 25 -1.62 19.26 8.81
CA LEU A 25 -1.78 17.89 9.34
C LEU A 25 -0.96 17.64 10.63
N VAL A 26 -0.50 18.73 11.26
CA VAL A 26 0.02 18.78 12.64
C VAL A 26 -1.09 19.12 13.67
N GLY A 27 -2.35 19.26 13.23
CA GLY A 27 -3.43 19.83 14.06
C GLY A 27 -4.15 18.90 15.05
N THR A 28 -4.38 17.61 14.76
CA THR A 28 -5.29 16.78 15.60
C THR A 28 -4.98 15.29 15.71
N LEU A 29 -3.72 14.84 15.56
CA LEU A 29 -3.30 13.47 15.94
C LEU A 29 -2.48 13.42 17.24
N ALA A 30 -2.77 14.35 18.16
CA ALA A 30 -2.30 14.29 19.53
C ALA A 30 -3.22 13.40 20.39
N TRP A 31 -3.16 12.07 20.21
CA TRP A 31 -3.06 11.11 21.32
C TRP A 31 -2.84 9.68 20.81
N GLN A 32 -1.90 8.99 21.45
CA GLN A 32 -1.60 7.54 21.38
C GLN A 32 -0.56 7.06 20.36
N THR A 33 0.70 7.47 20.55
CA THR A 33 1.84 6.61 20.22
C THR A 33 2.88 6.62 21.34
N THR A 34 2.64 5.79 22.36
CA THR A 34 3.72 5.29 23.24
C THR A 34 3.63 3.77 23.28
N ARG A 35 4.29 3.08 22.33
CA ARG A 35 4.73 1.69 22.51
C ARG A 35 6.10 1.45 21.85
N PRO A 36 7.00 0.72 22.52
CA PRO A 36 8.42 0.61 22.14
C PRO A 36 8.67 -0.42 21.02
N TRP A 37 9.69 -0.13 20.22
CA TRP A 37 10.28 -1.00 19.18
C TRP A 37 10.63 -2.41 19.70
N ARG A 38 10.14 -3.44 19.00
CA ARG A 38 10.65 -4.81 19.10
C ARG A 38 11.59 -5.08 17.92
N LYS A 39 12.77 -5.64 18.25
CA LYS A 39 13.74 -6.16 17.27
C LYS A 39 13.15 -7.39 16.57
N SER A 40 13.24 -7.44 15.25
CA SER A 40 12.87 -8.59 14.43
C SER A 40 14.06 -9.56 14.34
N THR A 41 13.91 -10.76 14.88
CA THR A 41 14.75 -11.93 14.58
C THR A 41 14.15 -12.66 13.39
N GLY A 42 15.00 -12.95 12.41
CA GLY A 42 14.60 -13.53 11.12
C GLY A 42 13.97 -14.91 11.26
N GLU A 43 12.77 -15.03 10.72
CA GLU A 43 12.17 -16.25 10.21
C GLU A 43 11.45 -15.89 8.90
N ILE A 44 11.60 -16.74 7.90
CA ILE A 44 10.91 -16.63 6.61
C ILE A 44 9.40 -16.72 6.88
N ARG A 45 8.66 -15.66 6.55
CA ARG A 45 7.20 -15.61 6.66
C ARG A 45 6.60 -15.38 5.27
N VAL A 46 5.69 -16.25 4.88
CA VAL A 46 4.67 -15.93 3.89
C VAL A 46 3.88 -14.76 4.49
N ALA A 47 3.96 -13.58 3.87
CA ALA A 47 3.22 -12.42 4.33
C ALA A 47 1.75 -12.54 3.92
N VAL A 48 1.01 -13.44 4.57
CA VAL A 48 -0.38 -13.14 4.88
C VAL A 48 -0.29 -11.98 5.86
N THR A 49 -0.87 -10.83 5.55
CA THR A 49 -0.93 -9.70 6.47
C THR A 49 -1.46 -10.23 7.80
N GLU A 50 -0.57 -10.38 8.81
CA GLU A 50 -0.99 -10.82 10.14
C GLU A 50 -1.94 -9.77 10.66
N GLN A 51 -3.23 -10.06 10.52
CA GLN A 51 -4.30 -9.24 11.04
C GLN A 51 -4.03 -9.02 12.51
N THR A 52 -3.93 -7.76 12.91
CA THR A 52 -3.80 -7.38 14.31
C THR A 52 -4.90 -8.07 15.11
N LYS A 53 -4.46 -9.08 15.87
CA LYS A 53 -5.26 -9.85 16.81
C LYS A 53 -5.74 -8.90 17.91
N ASN A 54 -6.86 -8.21 17.68
CA ASN A 54 -7.61 -7.50 18.70
C ASN A 54 -9.03 -7.16 18.21
N SER A 55 -9.98 -8.06 18.45
CA SER A 55 -11.31 -7.72 18.96
C SER A 55 -12.06 -9.00 19.33
N ASN A 56 -12.68 -9.02 20.52
CA ASN A 56 -13.43 -10.13 21.11
C ASN A 56 -14.84 -10.30 20.50
N ASN A 57 -14.99 -10.25 19.17
CA ASN A 57 -16.26 -10.60 18.51
C ASN A 57 -15.97 -11.27 17.15
N ASP A 58 -16.38 -12.54 17.03
CA ASP A 58 -15.99 -13.52 16.00
C ASP A 58 -16.62 -13.31 14.59
N ILE A 59 -16.82 -12.07 14.14
CA ILE A 59 -17.34 -11.79 12.79
C ILE A 59 -16.18 -11.69 11.80
N ARG A 60 -15.63 -12.85 11.41
CA ARG A 60 -14.48 -12.93 10.48
C ARG A 60 -14.91 -13.30 9.06
N TRP A 61 -15.35 -12.31 8.28
CA TRP A 61 -15.74 -12.53 6.88
C TRP A 61 -14.57 -13.03 6.00
N GLN A 62 -13.32 -12.73 6.39
CA GLN A 62 -12.11 -13.24 5.72
C GLN A 62 -11.86 -14.74 5.92
N ARG A 63 -12.44 -15.38 6.95
CA ARG A 63 -12.28 -16.83 7.16
C ARG A 63 -12.89 -17.65 6.01
N ALA A 64 -13.93 -17.12 5.38
CA ALA A 64 -14.53 -17.74 4.20
C ALA A 64 -13.58 -17.73 2.98
N LEU A 65 -12.62 -16.79 2.90
CA LEU A 65 -11.53 -16.81 1.90
C LEU A 65 -10.54 -17.95 2.19
N GLU A 66 -10.21 -18.18 3.47
CA GLU A 66 -9.30 -19.26 3.90
C GLU A 66 -9.94 -20.66 3.74
N GLU A 67 -11.22 -20.81 4.07
CA GLU A 67 -11.96 -22.08 4.02
C GLU A 67 -12.49 -22.42 2.61
N GLY A 68 -12.84 -21.41 1.80
CA GLY A 68 -13.19 -21.57 0.38
C GLY A 68 -12.04 -22.05 -0.50
N SER A 69 -10.81 -21.93 -0.01
CA SER A 69 -9.62 -22.52 -0.64
C SER A 69 -9.51 -24.05 -0.44
N VAL A 70 -10.30 -24.64 0.47
CA VAL A 70 -10.17 -26.07 0.86
C VAL A 70 -11.51 -26.84 0.83
N SER A 71 -12.66 -26.18 0.73
CA SER A 71 -13.97 -26.84 0.76
C SER A 71 -14.84 -26.47 -0.45
N GLY A 72 -15.09 -27.45 -1.32
CA GLY A 72 -15.78 -27.30 -2.59
C GLY A 72 -17.14 -26.58 -2.50
N GLY A 73 -17.23 -25.44 -3.18
CA GLY A 73 -18.47 -24.71 -3.46
C GLY A 73 -18.16 -23.55 -4.41
N VAL A 74 -18.64 -23.67 -5.66
CA VAL A 74 -18.48 -22.71 -6.78
C VAL A 74 -17.02 -22.29 -7.04
N GLY A 75 -16.31 -23.13 -7.80
CA GLY A 75 -14.94 -22.88 -8.21
C GLY A 75 -14.81 -21.60 -9.05
N GLY A 76 -14.48 -20.50 -8.39
CA GLY A 76 -13.64 -19.46 -8.99
C GLY A 76 -12.33 -20.11 -9.41
N ASN A 77 -11.91 -19.87 -10.65
CA ASN A 77 -10.64 -20.39 -11.16
C ASN A 77 -9.52 -19.83 -10.28
N VAL A 78 -8.99 -20.61 -9.34
CA VAL A 78 -7.87 -20.22 -8.45
C VAL A 78 -6.66 -19.72 -9.25
N LEU A 79 -6.55 -20.15 -10.52
CA LEU A 79 -5.54 -19.70 -11.48
C LEU A 79 -5.71 -18.24 -11.94
N ASN A 80 -6.91 -17.66 -11.86
CA ASN A 80 -7.22 -16.30 -12.33
C ASN A 80 -7.49 -15.32 -11.17
N ASP A 81 -7.67 -15.79 -9.94
CA ASP A 81 -7.89 -14.95 -8.75
C ASP A 81 -7.19 -15.55 -7.51
N PRO A 82 -5.85 -15.45 -7.43
CA PRO A 82 -5.08 -15.98 -6.31
C PRO A 82 -5.36 -15.26 -4.98
N ASP A 83 -5.91 -14.04 -5.05
CA ASP A 83 -6.18 -13.16 -3.92
C ASP A 83 -7.62 -13.33 -3.39
N GLY A 84 -8.47 -14.07 -4.11
CA GLY A 84 -9.87 -14.30 -3.77
C GLY A 84 -10.74 -13.04 -3.83
N LEU A 85 -10.35 -12.04 -4.63
CA LEU A 85 -11.05 -10.76 -4.75
C LEU A 85 -12.46 -10.93 -5.31
N SER A 86 -12.68 -11.85 -6.26
CA SER A 86 -14.01 -12.12 -6.82
C SER A 86 -14.97 -12.74 -5.81
N ASN A 87 -14.46 -13.29 -4.71
CA ASN A 87 -15.26 -13.94 -3.67
C ASN A 87 -15.63 -12.97 -2.53
N ILE A 88 -15.11 -11.73 -2.54
CA ILE A 88 -15.38 -10.75 -1.47
C ILE A 88 -16.88 -10.49 -1.33
N ALA A 89 -17.60 -10.34 -2.44
CA ALA A 89 -19.04 -10.11 -2.44
C ALA A 89 -19.80 -11.23 -1.71
N ASP A 90 -19.56 -12.48 -2.10
CA ASP A 90 -20.21 -13.65 -1.53
C ASP A 90 -19.86 -13.83 -0.05
N ASN A 91 -18.62 -13.56 0.34
CA ASN A 91 -18.17 -13.66 1.72
C ASN A 91 -18.79 -12.57 2.62
N VAL A 92 -18.86 -11.33 2.14
CA VAL A 92 -19.50 -10.23 2.83
C VAL A 92 -21.00 -10.50 2.99
N LEU A 93 -21.69 -10.86 1.90
CA LEU A 93 -23.12 -11.16 1.93
C LEU A 93 -23.42 -12.38 2.81
N GLY A 94 -22.64 -13.45 2.69
CA GLY A 94 -22.76 -14.63 3.53
C GLY A 94 -22.58 -14.32 5.01
N THR A 95 -21.64 -13.45 5.37
CA THR A 95 -21.42 -13.01 6.76
C THR A 95 -22.58 -12.16 7.28
N LEU A 96 -23.08 -11.22 6.48
CA LEU A 96 -24.21 -10.36 6.85
C LEU A 96 -25.49 -11.19 7.04
N VAL A 97 -25.80 -12.07 6.09
CA VAL A 97 -26.98 -12.94 6.13
C VAL A 97 -26.86 -13.97 7.25
N GLY A 98 -25.69 -14.61 7.40
CA GLY A 98 -25.43 -15.59 8.46
C GLY A 98 -25.57 -14.98 9.85
N SER A 99 -25.01 -13.79 10.07
CA SER A 99 -25.15 -13.06 11.33
C SER A 99 -26.61 -12.67 11.60
N TYR A 100 -27.35 -12.26 10.57
CA TYR A 100 -28.78 -11.96 10.69
C TYR A 100 -29.60 -13.18 11.10
N VAL A 101 -29.39 -14.32 10.43
CA VAL A 101 -30.10 -15.57 10.73
C VAL A 101 -29.79 -16.03 12.16
N ALA A 102 -28.52 -16.06 12.55
CA ALA A 102 -28.11 -16.44 13.91
C ALA A 102 -28.77 -15.55 14.98
N MET A 103 -28.74 -14.22 14.81
CA MET A 103 -29.40 -13.30 15.75
C MET A 103 -30.92 -13.48 15.79
N LYS A 104 -31.54 -13.87 14.67
CA LYS A 104 -32.99 -14.11 14.60
C LYS A 104 -33.39 -15.41 15.28
N GLU A 105 -32.60 -16.47 15.09
CA GLU A 105 -32.81 -17.77 15.74
C GLU A 105 -32.64 -17.67 17.26
N ASP A 106 -31.67 -16.89 17.73
CA ASP A 106 -31.44 -16.61 19.14
C ASP A 106 -32.44 -15.61 19.76
N GLY A 107 -33.35 -15.05 18.94
CA GLY A 107 -34.31 -14.02 19.38
C GLY A 107 -33.67 -12.72 19.85
N THR A 108 -32.39 -12.50 19.51
CA THR A 108 -31.61 -11.35 19.97
C THR A 108 -31.66 -10.18 19.00
N TYR A 109 -32.06 -10.40 17.74
CA TYR A 109 -32.00 -9.42 16.65
C TYR A 109 -32.69 -8.08 16.97
N THR A 110 -31.93 -7.00 16.75
CA THR A 110 -32.42 -5.62 16.66
C THR A 110 -31.77 -4.91 15.47
N PRO A 111 -32.41 -3.87 14.90
CA PRO A 111 -31.79 -3.07 13.83
C PRO A 111 -30.42 -2.48 14.23
N ALA A 112 -30.27 -2.09 15.50
CA ALA A 112 -29.01 -1.57 16.02
C ALA A 112 -27.87 -2.60 16.00
N GLN A 113 -28.16 -3.88 16.29
CA GLN A 113 -27.15 -4.94 16.19
C GLN A 113 -26.84 -5.28 14.74
N GLY A 114 -27.84 -5.31 13.85
CA GLY A 114 -27.62 -5.48 12.41
C GLY A 114 -26.67 -4.42 11.84
N ASN A 115 -26.88 -3.16 12.22
CA ASN A 115 -25.98 -2.07 11.83
C ASN A 115 -24.56 -2.27 12.37
N ARG A 116 -24.39 -2.70 13.62
CA ARG A 116 -23.06 -2.99 14.18
C ARG A 116 -22.33 -4.08 13.41
N VAL A 117 -23.04 -5.14 12.98
CA VAL A 117 -22.43 -6.18 12.15
C VAL A 117 -21.94 -5.59 10.83
N ALA A 118 -22.78 -4.80 10.16
CA ALA A 118 -22.40 -4.14 8.91
C ALA A 118 -21.22 -3.17 9.10
N GLU A 119 -21.21 -2.40 10.18
CA GLU A 119 -20.10 -1.52 10.55
C GLU A 119 -18.81 -2.31 10.75
N THR A 120 -18.85 -3.41 11.52
CA THR A 120 -17.68 -4.29 11.71
C THR A 120 -17.16 -4.81 10.37
N VAL A 121 -18.03 -5.42 9.55
CA VAL A 121 -17.64 -5.96 8.24
C VAL A 121 -17.04 -4.88 7.35
N SER A 122 -17.66 -3.70 7.27
CA SER A 122 -17.14 -2.58 6.47
C SER A 122 -15.81 -2.03 7.00
N SER A 123 -15.61 -2.00 8.32
CA SER A 123 -14.39 -1.48 8.93
C SER A 123 -13.19 -2.40 8.73
N GLU A 124 -13.45 -3.69 8.57
CA GLU A 124 -12.46 -4.74 8.34
C GLU A 124 -12.29 -5.10 6.86
N LEU A 125 -13.14 -4.57 5.98
CA LEU A 125 -13.15 -4.82 4.54
C LEU A 125 -11.84 -4.37 3.87
N ARG A 126 -10.85 -5.24 3.87
CA ARG A 126 -9.55 -5.07 3.22
C ARG A 126 -9.29 -6.25 2.30
N ALA A 127 -8.84 -5.95 1.09
CA ALA A 127 -8.36 -6.95 0.17
C ALA A 127 -7.03 -7.53 0.67
N ASN A 128 -6.90 -8.86 0.63
CA ASN A 128 -5.64 -9.56 0.87
C ASN A 128 -4.89 -9.66 -0.46
N ILE A 129 -3.87 -8.84 -0.64
CA ILE A 129 -3.14 -8.76 -1.91
C ILE A 129 -1.84 -9.53 -1.80
N SER A 130 -1.64 -10.50 -2.67
CA SER A 130 -0.36 -11.19 -2.85
C SER A 130 0.57 -10.31 -3.66
N TYR A 131 1.77 -10.09 -3.15
CA TYR A 131 2.82 -9.34 -3.82
C TYR A 131 4.18 -10.00 -3.59
N ARG A 132 5.17 -9.62 -4.40
CA ARG A 132 6.53 -10.15 -4.25
C ARG A 132 7.20 -9.52 -3.04
N THR A 133 7.65 -10.36 -2.12
CA THR A 133 8.46 -9.92 -0.99
C THR A 133 9.94 -10.10 -1.29
N TYR A 134 10.73 -9.13 -0.87
CA TYR A 134 12.17 -9.07 -1.03
C TYR A 134 12.85 -9.28 0.32
N GLY A 135 13.84 -10.16 0.33
CA GLY A 135 14.69 -10.46 1.47
C GLY A 135 16.14 -10.02 1.24
N ALA A 136 16.98 -10.22 2.26
CA ALA A 136 18.38 -9.81 2.24
C ALA A 136 19.20 -10.40 1.08
N ASN A 137 18.81 -11.58 0.57
CA ASN A 137 19.49 -12.24 -0.54
C ASN A 137 19.13 -11.63 -1.91
N ASP A 138 18.06 -10.85 -1.99
CA ASP A 138 17.62 -10.21 -3.24
C ASP A 138 18.36 -8.88 -3.50
N VAL A 139 18.98 -8.30 -2.47
CA VAL A 139 19.65 -7.00 -2.53
C VAL A 139 21.16 -7.18 -2.50
N LYS A 140 21.84 -6.59 -3.49
CA LYS A 140 23.30 -6.51 -3.49
C LYS A 140 23.75 -5.59 -2.37
N THR A 141 24.63 -6.06 -1.50
CA THR A 141 25.27 -5.22 -0.49
C THR A 141 26.73 -5.01 -0.82
N ASP A 142 27.30 -3.88 -0.40
CA ASP A 142 28.74 -3.66 -0.50
C ASP A 142 29.47 -4.83 0.17
N PRO A 143 30.51 -5.41 -0.48
CA PRO A 143 31.32 -6.45 0.14
C PRO A 143 31.85 -5.93 1.48
N ASP A 144 31.96 -6.83 2.47
CA ASP A 144 32.48 -6.53 3.80
C ASP A 144 33.62 -5.51 3.72
N LEU A 145 33.38 -4.32 4.27
CA LEU A 145 34.45 -3.38 4.57
C LEU A 145 35.54 -4.17 5.30
N PRO A 146 36.84 -3.95 5.00
CA PRO A 146 37.91 -4.71 5.60
C PRO A 146 37.73 -4.81 7.12
N ALA A 147 37.81 -6.03 7.64
CA ALA A 147 37.66 -6.31 9.06
C ALA A 147 38.56 -5.38 9.89
N GLY A 148 37.95 -4.51 10.69
CA GLY A 148 38.66 -3.50 11.48
C GLY A 148 37.99 -2.12 11.54
N VAL A 149 37.03 -1.84 10.65
CA VAL A 149 36.19 -0.64 10.73
C VAL A 149 34.87 -1.00 11.40
N SER A 150 34.59 -0.38 12.55
CA SER A 150 33.34 -0.57 13.31
C SER A 150 32.11 -0.48 12.39
N ALA A 151 31.09 -1.32 12.62
CA ALA A 151 29.82 -1.29 11.88
C ALA A 151 29.09 0.07 11.96
N GLN A 152 29.47 0.93 12.92
CA GLN A 152 29.03 2.32 13.05
C GLN A 152 30.00 3.33 12.42
N ALA A 153 31.20 2.91 12.02
CA ALA A 153 32.24 3.71 11.36
C ALA A 153 32.45 3.36 9.87
N GLY A 154 31.71 2.38 9.35
CA GLY A 154 32.04 1.70 8.09
C GLY A 154 31.58 2.38 6.79
N VAL A 155 30.47 3.10 6.80
CA VAL A 155 29.96 3.75 5.58
C VAL A 155 30.42 5.19 5.59
N SER A 156 31.36 5.53 4.69
CA SER A 156 31.78 6.91 4.52
C SER A 156 30.61 7.77 4.04
N LEU A 157 30.58 9.05 4.44
CA LEU A 157 29.63 10.02 3.91
C LEU A 157 29.62 10.01 2.37
N ALA A 158 30.80 9.85 1.75
CA ALA A 158 30.94 9.69 0.31
C ALA A 158 30.16 8.49 -0.24
N ARG A 159 30.25 7.30 0.40
CA ARG A 159 29.49 6.13 -0.04
C ARG A 159 27.98 6.32 0.13
N MET A 160 27.55 6.94 1.24
CA MET A 160 26.15 7.27 1.46
C MET A 160 25.62 8.21 0.38
N LEU A 161 26.38 9.25 -0.01
CA LEU A 161 26.00 10.18 -1.07
C LEU A 161 25.87 9.49 -2.43
N VAL A 162 26.78 8.56 -2.76
CA VAL A 162 26.67 7.73 -3.96
C VAL A 162 25.39 6.89 -3.91
N TYR A 163 25.17 6.15 -2.83
CA TYR A 163 23.97 5.34 -2.64
C TYR A 163 22.66 6.15 -2.74
N ARG A 164 22.62 7.35 -2.14
CA ARG A 164 21.49 8.28 -2.27
C ARG A 164 21.28 8.72 -3.72
N SER A 165 22.36 9.01 -4.45
CA SER A 165 22.28 9.38 -5.86
C SER A 165 21.76 8.22 -6.71
N ASP A 166 22.27 7.01 -6.49
CA ASP A 166 21.86 5.80 -7.19
C ASP A 166 20.37 5.51 -6.97
N LEU A 167 19.90 5.59 -5.72
CA LEU A 167 18.48 5.44 -5.40
C LEU A 167 17.61 6.52 -6.05
N ARG A 168 18.05 7.79 -6.07
CA ARG A 168 17.30 8.86 -6.75
C ARG A 168 17.10 8.54 -8.24
N ILE A 169 18.12 8.02 -8.91
CA ILE A 169 18.05 7.61 -10.32
C ILE A 169 17.15 6.38 -10.47
N ALA A 170 17.26 5.40 -9.56
CA ALA A 170 16.45 4.19 -9.61
C ALA A 170 14.95 4.46 -9.44
N LEU A 171 14.60 5.45 -8.62
CA LEU A 171 13.21 5.84 -8.32
C LEU A 171 12.62 6.87 -9.30
N GLU A 172 13.40 7.33 -10.29
CA GLU A 172 12.95 8.29 -11.31
C GLU A 172 11.66 7.86 -12.05
N PRO A 173 11.40 6.57 -12.35
CA PRO A 173 10.14 6.15 -12.97
C PRO A 173 8.88 6.56 -12.20
N LEU A 174 8.95 6.71 -10.87
CA LEU A 174 7.82 7.16 -10.07
C LEU A 174 7.41 8.61 -10.41
N LEU A 175 8.33 9.40 -10.96
CA LEU A 175 8.08 10.78 -11.38
C LEU A 175 7.37 10.86 -12.74
N GLU A 176 7.31 9.74 -13.48
CA GLU A 176 6.55 9.66 -14.73
C GLU A 176 5.04 9.60 -14.48
N ASN A 177 4.62 9.32 -13.23
CA ASN A 177 3.23 9.38 -12.79
C ASN A 177 2.81 10.85 -12.64
N GLN A 178 2.03 11.34 -13.60
CA GLN A 178 1.64 12.76 -13.68
C GLN A 178 0.46 13.14 -12.79
N SER A 179 -0.25 12.15 -12.25
CA SER A 179 -1.44 12.34 -11.44
C SER A 179 -1.41 11.38 -10.26
N TYR A 180 -2.02 11.81 -9.17
CA TYR A 180 -2.17 10.96 -7.99
C TYR A 180 -3.08 9.79 -8.32
N GLU A 181 -2.65 8.58 -7.95
CA GLU A 181 -3.24 7.32 -8.40
C GLU A 181 -4.69 7.16 -7.94
N LEU A 182 -5.03 7.68 -6.75
CA LEU A 182 -6.40 7.66 -6.26
C LEU A 182 -7.31 8.61 -7.04
N ASP A 183 -6.78 9.74 -7.53
CA ASP A 183 -7.56 10.69 -8.35
C ASP A 183 -7.88 10.08 -9.74
N ILE A 184 -6.94 9.31 -10.30
CA ILE A 184 -7.17 8.54 -11.53
C ILE A 184 -8.31 7.55 -11.32
N PHE A 185 -8.28 6.79 -10.23
CA PHE A 185 -9.32 5.81 -9.92
C PHE A 185 -10.67 6.47 -9.59
N ALA A 186 -10.68 7.60 -8.89
CA ALA A 186 -11.90 8.38 -8.65
C ALA A 186 -12.52 8.87 -9.98
N SER A 187 -11.69 9.34 -10.91
CA SER A 187 -12.14 9.76 -12.24
C SER A 187 -12.78 8.61 -13.01
N TYR A 188 -12.27 7.37 -12.86
CA TYR A 188 -12.94 6.19 -13.39
C TYR A 188 -14.34 5.97 -12.79
N ILE A 189 -14.45 6.02 -11.46
CA ILE A 189 -15.73 5.79 -10.77
C ILE A 189 -16.79 6.82 -11.23
N ASP A 190 -16.38 8.07 -11.41
CA ASP A 190 -17.30 9.16 -11.78
C ASP A 190 -17.72 9.12 -13.25
N THR A 191 -16.83 8.70 -14.15
CA THR A 191 -17.05 8.80 -15.61
C THR A 191 -17.36 7.46 -16.28
N GLY A 192 -16.93 6.35 -15.69
CA GLY A 192 -16.89 5.02 -16.31
C GLY A 192 -15.89 4.90 -17.47
N ASP A 193 -15.01 5.89 -17.69
CA ASP A 193 -14.06 5.86 -18.80
C ASP A 193 -12.86 4.96 -18.48
N LYS A 194 -12.76 3.85 -19.20
CA LYS A 194 -11.69 2.85 -19.04
C LYS A 194 -10.30 3.38 -19.38
N THR A 195 -10.17 4.56 -20.01
CA THR A 195 -8.86 5.20 -20.21
C THR A 195 -8.16 5.48 -18.87
N HIS A 196 -8.90 5.83 -17.82
CA HIS A 196 -8.36 6.02 -16.48
C HIS A 196 -7.82 4.72 -15.86
N LEU A 197 -8.43 3.56 -16.17
CA LEU A 197 -7.86 2.27 -15.72
C LEU A 197 -6.53 1.96 -16.42
N VAL A 198 -6.39 2.34 -17.69
CA VAL A 198 -5.12 2.21 -18.42
C VAL A 198 -4.05 3.14 -17.85
N GLU A 199 -4.43 4.36 -17.43
CA GLU A 199 -3.53 5.27 -16.71
C GLU A 199 -3.09 4.70 -15.36
N LEU A 200 -4.02 4.08 -14.61
CA LEU A 200 -3.71 3.44 -13.34
C LEU A 200 -2.76 2.25 -13.51
N GLN A 201 -2.96 1.43 -14.55
CA GLN A 201 -2.03 0.35 -14.91
C GLN A 201 -0.65 0.88 -15.30
N ARG A 202 -0.59 2.00 -16.03
CA ARG A 202 0.69 2.65 -16.34
C ARG A 202 1.39 3.14 -15.08
N ALA A 203 0.64 3.68 -14.11
CA ALA A 203 1.20 4.07 -12.83
C ALA A 203 1.80 2.86 -12.10
N ALA A 204 1.08 1.73 -12.05
CA ALA A 204 1.59 0.47 -11.50
C ALA A 204 2.89 0.01 -12.17
N GLU A 205 2.98 0.08 -13.50
CA GLU A 205 4.21 -0.24 -14.25
C GLU A 205 5.38 0.70 -13.89
N GLY A 206 5.11 1.96 -13.55
CA GLY A 206 6.10 2.89 -13.02
C GLY A 206 6.69 2.40 -11.69
N TYR A 207 5.85 1.87 -10.79
CA TYR A 207 6.29 1.23 -9.55
C TYR A 207 7.11 -0.04 -9.84
N HIS A 208 6.64 -0.89 -10.75
CA HIS A 208 7.36 -2.10 -11.18
C HIS A 208 8.78 -1.76 -11.67
N THR A 209 8.88 -0.81 -12.60
CA THR A 209 10.15 -0.36 -13.16
C THR A 209 11.08 0.23 -12.09
N ALA A 210 10.53 0.98 -11.14
CA ALA A 210 11.30 1.51 -10.01
C ALA A 210 11.86 0.39 -9.13
N ILE A 211 11.07 -0.65 -8.84
CA ILE A 211 11.51 -1.82 -8.06
C ILE A 211 12.66 -2.54 -8.76
N GLU A 212 12.54 -2.80 -10.06
CA GLU A 212 13.60 -3.45 -10.84
C GLU A 212 14.91 -2.65 -10.82
N LYS A 213 14.82 -1.32 -10.93
CA LYS A 213 15.99 -0.45 -10.84
C LYS A 213 16.58 -0.40 -9.43
N VAL A 214 15.74 -0.35 -8.39
CA VAL A 214 16.21 -0.33 -6.98
C VAL A 214 16.92 -1.64 -6.62
N LEU A 215 16.49 -2.79 -7.15
CA LEU A 215 17.19 -4.07 -6.95
C LEU A 215 18.62 -4.07 -7.52
N GLN A 216 18.89 -3.23 -8.50
CA GLN A 216 20.23 -3.10 -9.08
C GLN A 216 21.15 -2.20 -8.25
N VAL A 217 20.58 -1.38 -7.36
CA VAL A 217 21.34 -0.49 -6.48
C VAL A 217 22.04 -1.30 -5.40
N VAL A 218 23.36 -1.12 -5.29
CA VAL A 218 24.16 -1.74 -4.25
C VAL A 218 23.99 -0.96 -2.95
N ALA A 219 23.44 -1.62 -1.94
CA ALA A 219 23.17 -1.04 -0.63
C ALA A 219 24.41 -1.09 0.28
N PRO A 220 24.71 -0.03 1.04
CA PRO A 220 25.53 -0.17 2.22
C PRO A 220 24.89 -1.16 3.20
N LYS A 221 25.67 -2.01 3.89
CA LYS A 221 25.13 -3.05 4.77
C LYS A 221 24.16 -2.53 5.84
N ASN A 222 24.39 -1.32 6.34
CA ASN A 222 23.52 -0.70 7.35
C ASN A 222 22.31 0.03 6.75
N ALA A 223 22.23 0.16 5.43
CA ALA A 223 21.08 0.67 4.70
C ALA A 223 20.13 -0.45 4.23
N LEU A 224 20.58 -1.71 4.30
CA LEU A 224 19.88 -2.87 3.75
C LEU A 224 18.41 -2.94 4.19
N THR A 225 18.14 -2.77 5.49
CA THR A 225 16.77 -2.81 6.01
C THR A 225 15.90 -1.73 5.38
N TYR A 226 16.40 -0.50 5.24
CA TYR A 226 15.64 0.59 4.62
C TYR A 226 15.37 0.34 3.13
N GLN A 227 16.31 -0.27 2.40
CA GLN A 227 16.09 -0.63 1.00
C GLN A 227 15.05 -1.75 0.86
N LEU A 228 15.09 -2.75 1.75
CA LEU A 228 14.09 -3.82 1.78
C LEU A 228 12.69 -3.29 2.11
N ASP A 229 12.58 -2.38 3.08
CA ASP A 229 11.31 -1.76 3.46
C ASP A 229 10.69 -1.01 2.28
N ILE A 230 11.49 -0.26 1.52
CA ILE A 230 11.03 0.44 0.30
C ILE A 230 10.62 -0.56 -0.78
N LEU A 231 11.45 -1.58 -1.08
CA LEU A 231 11.14 -2.58 -2.11
C LEU A 231 9.82 -3.30 -1.83
N ASN A 232 9.59 -3.68 -0.57
CA ASN A 232 8.36 -4.34 -0.17
C ASN A 232 7.15 -3.39 -0.20
N ALA A 233 7.31 -2.14 0.25
CA ALA A 233 6.23 -1.16 0.18
C ALA A 233 5.85 -0.79 -1.26
N LEU A 234 6.84 -0.64 -2.15
CA LEU A 234 6.59 -0.39 -3.57
C LEU A 234 5.89 -1.59 -4.23
N SER A 235 6.30 -2.83 -3.93
CA SER A 235 5.68 -4.01 -4.53
C SER A 235 4.25 -4.24 -4.02
N GLU A 236 3.99 -3.98 -2.75
CA GLU A 236 2.63 -3.99 -2.22
C GLU A 236 1.75 -2.96 -2.96
N PHE A 237 2.24 -1.73 -3.11
CA PHE A 237 1.48 -0.66 -3.75
C PHE A 237 1.26 -0.89 -5.24
N GLU A 238 2.29 -1.32 -5.97
CA GLU A 238 2.20 -1.78 -7.37
C GLU A 238 1.04 -2.75 -7.56
N MET A 239 1.02 -3.82 -6.76
CA MET A 239 -0.01 -4.85 -6.86
C MET A 239 -1.40 -4.32 -6.48
N VAL A 240 -1.50 -3.42 -5.50
CA VAL A 240 -2.78 -2.79 -5.15
C VAL A 240 -3.31 -1.98 -6.33
N LEU A 241 -2.48 -1.19 -7.01
CA LEU A 241 -2.88 -0.41 -8.18
C LEU A 241 -3.32 -1.31 -9.34
N GLU A 242 -2.55 -2.37 -9.62
CA GLU A 242 -2.88 -3.34 -10.66
C GLU A 242 -4.26 -3.99 -10.40
N LYS A 243 -4.50 -4.40 -9.15
CA LYS A 243 -5.75 -5.05 -8.75
C LYS A 243 -6.91 -4.06 -8.73
N MET A 244 -6.69 -2.80 -8.34
CA MET A 244 -7.68 -1.73 -8.47
C MET A 244 -8.11 -1.54 -9.92
N ALA A 245 -7.18 -1.57 -10.87
CA ALA A 245 -7.52 -1.48 -12.29
C ALA A 245 -8.26 -2.71 -12.80
N MET A 246 -7.87 -3.91 -12.35
CA MET A 246 -8.44 -5.18 -12.80
C MET A 246 -9.86 -5.42 -12.26
N TYR A 247 -10.12 -5.07 -11.00
CA TYR A 247 -11.40 -5.31 -10.31
C TYR A 247 -12.25 -4.05 -10.14
N ALA A 248 -12.00 -3.02 -10.96
CA ALA A 248 -12.70 -1.74 -10.88
C ALA A 248 -14.23 -1.86 -11.08
N ASP A 249 -14.66 -2.87 -11.84
CA ASP A 249 -16.07 -3.16 -12.15
C ASP A 249 -16.79 -3.95 -11.03
N ASP A 250 -16.06 -4.47 -10.04
CA ASP A 250 -16.64 -5.16 -8.88
C ASP A 250 -16.72 -4.20 -7.68
N PRO A 251 -17.92 -3.79 -7.24
CA PRO A 251 -18.07 -2.80 -6.18
C PRO A 251 -17.54 -3.28 -4.81
N TYR A 252 -17.59 -4.59 -4.53
CA TYR A 252 -17.09 -5.13 -3.27
C TYR A 252 -15.57 -5.24 -3.28
N ALA A 253 -15.00 -5.72 -4.37
CA ALA A 253 -13.55 -5.77 -4.54
C ALA A 253 -12.95 -4.35 -4.58
N ALA A 254 -13.54 -3.43 -5.35
CA ALA A 254 -13.12 -2.03 -5.41
C ALA A 254 -13.15 -1.35 -4.04
N ALA A 255 -14.21 -1.55 -3.25
CA ALA A 255 -14.29 -1.00 -1.89
C ALA A 255 -13.20 -1.58 -0.96
N ALA A 256 -12.95 -2.89 -1.04
CA ALA A 256 -11.90 -3.55 -0.26
C ALA A 256 -10.49 -3.07 -0.66
N LEU A 257 -10.26 -2.91 -1.97
CA LEU A 257 -9.01 -2.43 -2.54
C LEU A 257 -8.74 -0.95 -2.19
N LEU A 258 -9.75 -0.09 -2.23
CA LEU A 258 -9.64 1.31 -1.77
C LEU A 258 -9.16 1.41 -0.32
N ARG A 259 -9.64 0.53 0.56
CA ARG A 259 -9.20 0.51 1.95
C ARG A 259 -7.78 -0.07 2.11
N THR A 260 -7.41 -1.04 1.27
CA THR A 260 -6.04 -1.57 1.20
C THR A 260 -5.06 -0.52 0.66
N PHE A 261 -5.45 0.28 -0.34
CA PHE A 261 -4.66 1.38 -0.90
C PHE A 261 -4.16 2.34 0.17
N SER A 262 -5.04 2.82 1.06
CA SER A 262 -4.62 3.75 2.13
C SER A 262 -3.56 3.13 3.07
N GLY A 263 -3.60 1.81 3.27
CA GLY A 263 -2.59 1.09 4.05
C GLY A 263 -1.25 1.03 3.32
N ALA A 264 -1.27 0.62 2.05
CA ALA A 264 -0.07 0.51 1.22
C ALA A 264 0.59 1.88 0.98
N GLU A 265 -0.19 2.93 0.77
CA GLU A 265 0.30 4.31 0.67
C GLU A 265 1.03 4.74 1.95
N THR A 266 0.43 4.45 3.11
CA THR A 266 1.06 4.74 4.41
C THR A 266 2.39 3.99 4.57
N ASN A 267 2.48 2.74 4.11
CA ASN A 267 3.71 1.94 4.14
C ASN A 267 4.79 2.55 3.23
N ILE A 268 4.44 3.01 2.03
CA ILE A 268 5.34 3.77 1.15
C ILE A 268 5.86 5.01 1.86
N LEU A 269 4.97 5.89 2.35
CA LEU A 269 5.37 7.15 2.96
C LEU A 269 6.27 6.93 4.18
N THR A 270 5.95 5.94 5.00
CA THR A 270 6.72 5.59 6.19
C THR A 270 8.11 5.03 5.84
N SER A 271 8.21 4.16 4.83
CA SER A 271 9.50 3.61 4.39
C SER A 271 10.41 4.69 3.79
N PHE A 272 9.84 5.62 3.02
CA PHE A 272 10.59 6.77 2.50
C PHE A 272 11.06 7.74 3.61
N ASP A 273 10.22 8.05 4.61
CA ASP A 273 10.66 8.90 5.74
C ASP A 273 11.75 8.20 6.59
N ALA A 274 11.65 6.88 6.78
CA ALA A 274 12.68 6.11 7.46
C ALA A 274 14.02 6.18 6.73
N LEU A 275 14.03 6.03 5.40
CA LEU A 275 15.24 6.19 4.58
C LEU A 275 15.76 7.64 4.61
N ALA A 276 14.87 8.64 4.55
CA ALA A 276 15.27 10.04 4.69
C ALA A 276 15.88 10.32 6.08
N GLY A 277 15.35 9.68 7.14
CA GLY A 277 15.92 9.67 8.48
C GLY A 277 17.33 9.08 8.51
N TYR A 278 17.53 7.93 7.85
CA TYR A 278 18.84 7.32 7.66
C TYR A 278 19.83 8.31 7.02
N PHE A 279 19.48 8.94 5.89
CA PHE A 279 20.36 9.92 5.24
C PHE A 279 20.69 11.14 6.10
N ARG A 280 19.70 11.66 6.85
CA ARG A 280 19.91 12.80 7.77
C ARG A 280 20.93 12.50 8.87
N SER A 281 21.01 11.25 9.33
CA SER A 281 21.95 10.85 10.38
C SER A 281 23.43 11.06 9.99
N TYR A 282 23.74 10.97 8.69
CA TYR A 282 25.10 11.15 8.15
C TYR A 282 25.49 12.61 7.92
N THR A 283 24.53 13.51 7.80
CA THR A 283 24.79 14.95 7.61
C THR A 283 24.97 15.72 8.91
N ARG A 284 24.70 15.10 10.07
CA ARG A 284 24.78 15.73 11.40
C ARG A 284 26.06 15.37 12.20
N THR A 285 26.90 14.51 11.64
CA THR A 285 28.27 14.19 12.10
C THR A 285 29.29 15.00 11.33
#